data_AF-A0A0J6YNH0-F1
#
_entry.id   AF-A0A0J6YNH0-F1
#
_cell.length_a   1.000
_cell.length_b   1.000
_cell.length_c   1.000
_cell.angle_alpha   90.00
_cell.angle_beta   90.00
_cell.angle_gamma   90.00
#
_symmetry.space_group_name_H-M   'P 1'
#
loop_
_entity.id
_entity.type
_entity.pdbx_description
1 polymer ?
#
loop_
_entity_poly.entity_id
_entity_poly.type
_entity_poly.pdbx_seq_one_letter_code
_entity_poly.pdbx_strand_id
1 'polypeptide(L)'
;MRKAPDDAALAWELAATARPHLSRVEADRIYITLGIGETFTAIDALITAIARNHIALSDDLVAATASWLDCYLGQGDEPRLRHLLGAIIAAASQQKMPAAHKRTDPRLGDATHTA
;
A
#
# COMPACT_ATOMS: atom_id res chain seq x y z
N MET A 1 -0.98 12.79 -26.98
CA MET A 1 -0.66 11.37 -26.75
C MET A 1 -0.51 11.19 -25.25
N ARG A 2 -1.38 10.42 -24.57
CA ARG A 2 -1.14 10.04 -23.17
C ARG A 2 0.06 9.10 -23.20
N LYS A 3 1.21 9.53 -22.68
CA LYS A 3 2.38 8.66 -22.52
C LYS A 3 1.92 7.50 -21.64
N ALA A 4 2.15 6.25 -22.06
CA ALA A 4 2.03 5.14 -21.13
C ALA A 4 2.85 5.51 -19.87
N PRO A 5 2.33 5.26 -18.65
CA PRO A 5 3.11 5.47 -17.45
C PRO A 5 4.43 4.72 -17.64
N ASP A 6 5.53 5.37 -17.33
CA ASP A 6 6.84 4.75 -17.40
C ASP A 6 6.89 3.71 -16.29
N ASP A 7 6.73 2.42 -16.63
CA ASP A 7 6.60 1.32 -15.66
C ASP A 7 7.72 1.37 -14.61
N ALA A 8 8.93 1.69 -15.05
CA ALA A 8 10.08 1.84 -14.17
C ALA A 8 9.90 3.01 -13.19
N ALA A 9 9.47 4.18 -13.68
CA ALA A 9 9.17 5.32 -12.80
C ALA A 9 8.07 5.00 -11.79
N LEU A 10 6.98 4.35 -12.21
CA LEU A 10 5.92 3.91 -11.31
C LEU A 10 6.46 2.95 -10.23
N ALA A 11 7.28 1.99 -10.63
CA ALA A 11 7.86 1.03 -9.70
C ALA A 11 8.81 1.70 -8.69
N TRP A 12 9.58 2.70 -9.11
CA TRP A 12 10.43 3.48 -8.22
C TRP A 12 9.63 4.28 -7.18
N GLU A 13 8.52 4.92 -7.59
CA GLU A 13 7.65 5.65 -6.66
C GLU A 13 6.94 4.73 -5.66
N LEU A 14 6.46 3.57 -6.11
CA LEU A 14 5.91 2.54 -5.24
C LEU A 14 6.96 2.00 -4.27
N ALA A 15 8.19 1.77 -4.75
CA ALA A 15 9.31 1.33 -3.91
C ALA A 15 9.68 2.37 -2.85
N ALA A 16 9.75 3.65 -3.21
CA ALA A 16 10.03 4.73 -2.27
C ALA A 16 8.96 4.80 -1.17
N THR A 17 7.70 4.62 -1.52
CA THR A 17 6.57 4.62 -0.58
C THR A 17 6.58 3.39 0.33
N ALA A 18 6.87 2.21 -0.22
CA ALA A 18 6.91 0.96 0.55
C ALA A 18 8.15 0.85 1.45
N ARG A 19 9.27 1.49 1.07
CA ARG A 19 10.59 1.33 1.70
C ARG A 19 10.62 1.39 3.24
N PRO A 20 9.89 2.28 3.94
CA PRO A 20 9.90 2.30 5.41
C PRO A 20 9.30 1.04 6.06
N HIS A 21 8.53 0.26 5.30
CA HIS A 21 7.76 -0.90 5.76
C HIS A 21 8.26 -2.23 5.18
N LEU A 22 9.27 -2.19 4.30
CA LEU A 22 9.89 -3.38 3.74
C LEU A 22 11.06 -3.83 4.60
N SER A 23 11.20 -5.14 4.80
CA SER A 23 12.46 -5.68 5.32
C SER A 23 13.59 -5.49 4.30
N ARG A 24 14.84 -5.52 4.78
CA ARG A 24 16.02 -5.40 3.90
C ARG A 24 16.02 -6.45 2.79
N VAL A 25 15.64 -7.69 3.10
CA VAL A 25 15.59 -8.80 2.13
C VAL A 25 14.52 -8.54 1.05
N GLU A 26 13.36 -8.01 1.43
CA GLU A 26 12.29 -7.69 0.48
C GLU A 26 12.69 -6.52 -0.42
N ALA A 27 13.26 -5.46 0.16
CA ALA A 27 13.74 -4.32 -0.60
C ALA A 27 14.85 -4.71 -1.59
N ASP A 28 15.84 -5.49 -1.15
CA ASP A 28 16.93 -5.97 -2.00
C ASP A 28 16.39 -6.80 -3.18
N ARG A 29 15.42 -7.70 -2.93
CA ARG A 29 14.78 -8.49 -3.99
C ARG A 29 14.05 -7.61 -5.00
N ILE A 30 13.34 -6.59 -4.54
CA ILE A 30 12.61 -5.65 -5.42
C ILE A 30 13.61 -4.85 -6.28
N TYR A 31 14.67 -4.30 -5.70
CA TYR A 31 15.65 -3.53 -6.45
C TYR A 31 16.42 -4.38 -7.47
N ILE A 32 16.74 -5.63 -7.14
CA ILE A 32 17.33 -6.58 -8.09
C ILE A 32 16.37 -6.85 -9.24
N THR A 33 15.09 -7.11 -8.94
CA THR A 33 14.04 -7.37 -9.94
C THR A 33 13.86 -6.18 -10.89
N LEU A 34 13.90 -4.95 -10.37
CA LEU A 34 13.92 -3.73 -11.18
C LEU A 34 15.19 -3.62 -12.03
N GLY A 35 16.35 -3.94 -11.46
CA GLY A 35 17.64 -3.88 -12.15
C GLY A 35 17.77 -4.84 -13.33
N ILE A 36 17.05 -5.97 -13.31
CA ILE A 36 17.03 -6.95 -14.42
C ILE A 36 15.90 -6.69 -15.43
N GLY A 37 15.08 -5.66 -15.24
CA GLY A 37 14.00 -5.29 -16.16
C GLY A 37 12.67 -6.01 -15.94
N GLU A 38 12.53 -6.77 -14.85
CA GLU A 38 11.29 -7.49 -14.49
C GLU A 38 10.28 -6.55 -13.79
N THR A 39 9.94 -5.44 -14.45
CA THR A 39 9.20 -4.33 -13.83
C THR A 39 7.80 -4.74 -13.40
N PHE A 40 7.11 -5.59 -14.17
CA PHE A 40 5.80 -6.12 -13.80
C PHE A 40 5.85 -6.89 -12.48
N THR A 41 6.80 -7.82 -12.36
CA THR A 41 7.03 -8.63 -11.15
C THR A 41 7.37 -7.75 -9.94
N ALA A 42 8.15 -6.68 -10.15
CA ALA A 42 8.48 -5.74 -9.09
C ALA A 42 7.26 -4.92 -8.63
N ILE A 43 6.44 -4.40 -9.56
CA ILE A 43 5.21 -3.66 -9.24
C ILE A 43 4.21 -4.56 -8.51
N ASP A 44 4.06 -5.81 -8.94
CA ASP A 44 3.19 -6.78 -8.26
C ASP A 44 3.61 -7.04 -6.81
N ALA A 45 4.91 -7.27 -6.59
CA ALA A 45 5.46 -7.46 -5.25
C ALA A 45 5.27 -6.22 -4.38
N LEU A 46 5.43 -5.02 -4.96
CA LEU A 46 5.23 -3.75 -4.26
C LEU A 46 3.76 -3.53 -3.87
N ILE A 47 2.82 -3.69 -4.80
CA ILE A 47 1.38 -3.56 -4.52
C ILE A 47 0.96 -4.56 -3.44
N THR A 48 1.44 -5.80 -3.53
CA THR A 48 1.18 -6.84 -2.52
C THR A 48 1.73 -6.44 -1.14
N ALA A 49 2.97 -5.92 -1.08
CA ALA A 49 3.57 -5.48 0.18
C ALA A 49 2.86 -4.26 0.78
N ILE A 50 2.44 -3.30 -0.05
CA ILE A 50 1.67 -2.11 0.35
C ILE A 50 0.32 -2.52 0.92
N ALA A 51 -0.40 -3.41 0.23
CA ALA A 51 -1.69 -3.94 0.69
C ALA A 51 -1.56 -4.69 2.01
N ARG A 52 -0.55 -5.59 2.13
CA ARG A 52 -0.29 -6.36 3.34
C ARG A 52 0.04 -5.49 4.56
N ASN A 53 0.76 -4.40 4.34
CA ASN A 53 1.17 -3.48 5.41
C ASN A 53 0.17 -2.31 5.61
N HIS A 54 -0.95 -2.28 4.87
CA HIS A 54 -1.94 -1.21 4.89
C HIS A 54 -1.34 0.21 4.73
N ILE A 55 -0.33 0.34 3.86
CA ILE A 55 0.34 1.61 3.61
C ILE A 55 -0.58 2.49 2.78
N ALA A 56 -0.82 3.72 3.24
CA ALA A 56 -1.60 4.70 2.49
C ALA A 56 -0.79 5.22 1.30
N LEU A 57 -1.39 5.16 0.11
CA LEU A 57 -0.84 5.77 -1.11
C LEU A 57 -1.49 7.15 -1.33
N SER A 58 -0.75 8.05 -1.99
CA SER A 58 -1.33 9.30 -2.49
C SER A 58 -2.31 9.04 -3.64
N ASP A 59 -3.32 9.91 -3.79
CA ASP A 59 -4.31 9.80 -4.87
C ASP A 59 -3.66 9.78 -6.27
N ASP A 60 -2.59 10.55 -6.49
CA ASP A 60 -1.80 10.53 -7.73
C ASP A 60 -1.17 9.16 -8.01
N LEU A 61 -0.60 8.52 -6.99
CA LEU A 61 0.06 7.22 -7.14
C LEU A 61 -0.97 6.10 -7.38
N VAL A 62 -2.15 6.21 -6.75
CA VAL A 62 -3.29 5.33 -7.03
C VAL A 62 -3.75 5.48 -8.48
N ALA A 63 -3.92 6.70 -8.97
CA ALA A 63 -4.34 6.97 -10.35
C ALA A 63 -3.30 6.47 -11.38
N ALA A 64 -2.00 6.66 -11.09
CA ALA A 64 -0.92 6.13 -11.92
C ALA A 64 -0.91 4.60 -11.95
N THR A 65 -1.10 3.95 -10.80
CA THR A 65 -1.16 2.48 -10.70
C THR A 65 -2.39 1.92 -11.42
N ALA A 66 -3.55 2.57 -11.30
CA ALA A 66 -4.76 2.18 -12.02
C ALA A 66 -4.58 2.32 -13.54
N SER A 67 -4.00 3.44 -14.00
CA SER A 67 -3.71 3.68 -15.41
C SER A 67 -2.70 2.67 -15.97
N TRP A 68 -1.74 2.24 -15.16
CA TRP A 68 -0.83 1.16 -15.52
C TRP A 68 -1.57 -0.17 -15.65
N LEU A 69 -2.45 -0.52 -14.71
CA LEU A 69 -3.28 -1.73 -14.79
C LEU A 69 -4.27 -1.71 -15.97
N ASP A 70 -4.68 -0.54 -16.48
CA ASP A 70 -5.47 -0.43 -17.71
C ASP A 70 -4.70 -0.92 -18.95
N CYS A 71 -3.37 -0.84 -18.95
CA CYS A 71 -2.54 -1.40 -20.02
C CYS A 71 -2.52 -2.94 -20.04
N TYR A 72 -2.87 -3.60 -18.92
CA TYR A 72 -2.84 -5.05 -18.75
C TYR A 72 -4.24 -5.68 -18.68
N LEU A 73 -5.28 -4.97 -19.13
CA LEU A 73 -6.65 -5.46 -19.14
C LEU A 73 -6.74 -6.83 -19.85
N GLY A 74 -7.32 -7.81 -19.15
CA GLY A 74 -7.50 -9.17 -19.66
C GLY A 74 -6.30 -10.11 -19.47
N GLN A 75 -5.22 -9.66 -18.80
CA GLN A 75 -4.18 -10.55 -18.29
C GLN A 75 -4.61 -11.22 -16.99
N GLY A 76 -4.15 -12.45 -16.73
CA GLY A 76 -4.62 -13.24 -15.58
C GLY A 76 -4.36 -12.61 -14.20
N ASP A 77 -3.26 -11.88 -14.04
CA ASP A 77 -2.87 -11.26 -12.77
C ASP A 77 -3.51 -9.88 -12.54
N GLU A 78 -4.04 -9.24 -13.59
CA GLU A 78 -4.60 -7.90 -13.52
C GLU A 78 -5.77 -7.78 -12.53
N PRO A 79 -6.78 -8.69 -12.52
CA PRO A 79 -7.90 -8.60 -11.58
C PRO A 79 -7.46 -8.69 -10.11
N ARG A 80 -6.42 -9.50 -9.83
CA ARG A 80 -5.82 -9.62 -8.49
C ARG A 80 -5.23 -8.27 -8.06
N LEU A 81 -4.45 -7.65 -8.95
CA LEU A 81 -3.81 -6.37 -8.66
C LEU A 81 -4.81 -5.23 -8.49
N ARG A 82 -5.87 -5.18 -9.31
CA ARG A 82 -6.97 -4.23 -9.12
C ARG A 82 -7.66 -4.41 -7.78
N HIS A 83 -7.87 -5.66 -7.35
CA HIS A 83 -8.46 -5.93 -6.05
C HIS A 83 -7.57 -5.44 -4.88
N LEU A 84 -6.26 -5.70 -4.94
CA LEU A 84 -5.30 -5.21 -3.95
C LEU A 84 -5.27 -3.68 -3.88
N LEU A 85 -5.28 -3.01 -5.04
CA LEU A 85 -5.35 -1.54 -5.10
C LEU A 85 -6.63 -1.01 -4.45
N GLY A 86 -7.77 -1.66 -4.68
CA GLY A 86 -9.03 -1.33 -4.01
C GLY A 86 -8.96 -1.47 -2.48
N ALA A 87 -8.32 -2.54 -1.98
CA ALA A 87 -8.12 -2.75 -0.55
C ALA A 87 -7.24 -1.66 0.08
N ILE A 88 -6.20 -1.21 -0.62
CA ILE A 88 -5.33 -0.10 -0.19
C ILE A 88 -6.13 1.20 -0.04
N ILE A 89 -6.95 1.54 -1.04
CA ILE A 89 -7.81 2.75 -1.02
C ILE A 89 -8.81 2.69 0.13
N ALA A 90 -9.45 1.54 0.34
CA ALA A 90 -10.39 1.33 1.43
C ALA A 90 -9.70 1.50 2.80
N ALA A 91 -8.51 0.92 2.98
CA ALA A 91 -7.75 1.05 4.22
C ALA A 91 -7.31 2.50 4.51
N ALA A 92 -6.88 3.25 3.49
CA ALA A 92 -6.53 4.66 3.63
C ALA A 92 -7.74 5.51 4.06
N SER A 93 -8.93 5.20 3.54
CA SER A 93 -10.17 5.87 3.93
C SER A 93 -10.54 5.63 5.39
N GLN A 94 -10.30 4.41 5.91
CA GLN A 94 -10.51 4.06 7.32
C GLN A 94 -9.51 4.76 8.24
N GLN A 95 -8.25 4.93 7.82
CA GLN A 95 -7.23 5.65 8.58
C GLN A 95 -7.49 7.16 8.64
N LYS A 96 -8.09 7.74 7.59
CA LYS A 96 -8.44 9.16 7.52
C LYS A 96 -9.62 9.54 8.42
N MET A 97 -10.34 8.57 8.99
CA MET A 97 -11.37 8.77 10.00
C MET A 97 -10.85 8.49 11.42
N PRO A 98 -10.16 9.44 12.11
CA PRO A 98 -9.94 9.31 13.53
C PRO A 98 -11.12 9.96 14.26
N ALA A 99 -12.21 9.24 14.48
CA ALA A 99 -13.16 9.62 15.51
C ALA A 99 -13.96 8.43 16.03
N ALA A 100 -13.94 8.30 17.36
CA ALA A 100 -14.71 7.37 18.18
C ALA A 100 -14.14 5.95 18.40
N HIS A 101 -12.83 5.80 18.61
CA HIS A 101 -12.42 4.88 19.68
C HIS A 101 -12.52 5.64 21.00
N LYS A 102 -13.71 5.58 21.62
CA LYS A 102 -13.91 6.04 22.99
C LYS A 102 -12.92 5.26 23.86
N ARG A 103 -11.88 5.94 24.32
CA ARG A 103 -11.10 5.52 25.48
C ARG A 103 -12.05 5.55 26.68
N THR A 104 -12.81 4.48 26.88
CA THR A 104 -13.33 4.16 28.21
C THR A 104 -12.13 3.71 29.02
N ASP A 105 -11.45 4.71 29.59
CA ASP A 105 -10.70 4.54 30.81
C ASP A 105 -11.71 4.62 31.96
N PRO A 106 -11.87 3.56 32.76
CA PRO A 106 -12.38 3.70 34.10
C PRO A 106 -11.23 3.49 35.07
N ARG A 107 -10.40 4.50 35.27
CA ARG A 107 -9.63 4.66 36.49
C ARG A 107 -9.80 6.05 37.04
N LEU A 108 -10.62 6.16 38.08
CA LEU A 108 -10.17 6.57 39.43
C LEU A 108 -11.37 6.89 40.34
N GLY A 109 -11.40 6.28 41.53
CA GLY A 109 -11.98 6.89 42.72
C GLY A 109 -12.97 6.02 43.49
N ASP A 110 -12.81 6.03 44.81
CA ASP A 110 -13.61 5.42 45.88
C ASP A 110 -13.44 3.91 46.14
N ALA A 111 -13.11 3.44 47.33
CA ALA A 111 -12.68 4.09 48.56
C ALA A 111 -12.05 3.02 49.45
N THR A 112 -10.95 3.36 50.10
CA THR A 112 -10.47 2.66 51.30
C THR A 112 -11.35 3.09 52.47
N HIS A 113 -12.12 2.17 53.04
CA HIS A 113 -12.74 2.31 54.37
C HIS A 113 -12.78 0.94 55.06
N THR A 114 -11.77 0.58 55.87
CA THR A 114 -11.79 0.57 57.35
C THR A 114 -12.94 -0.22 58.00
N ALA A 115 -12.63 -1.39 58.54
CA ALA A 115 -13.03 -1.90 59.86
C ALA A 115 -12.21 -3.15 60.19
#